data_AF-A0A9D3UBE9-F1
#
_entry.id   AF-A0A9D3UBE9-F1
#
_cell.length_a   1.000
_cell.length_b   1.000
_cell.length_c   1.000
_cell.angle_alpha   90.00
_cell.angle_beta   90.00
_cell.angle_gamma   90.00
#
_symmetry.space_group_name_H-M   'P 1'
#
loop_
_entity.id
_entity.type
_entity.pdbx_description
1 polymer ?
#
loop_
_entity_poly.entity_id
_entity_poly.type
_entity_poly.pdbx_seq_one_letter_code
_entity_poly.pdbx_strand_id
1 'polypeptide(L)' 'MHWKGLWVLFSFHGNVVDAFIPTKRSNEGKRFGFVRFTKLEDAQREISRLDGFVMLGKKI' A
#
# COMPACT_ATOMS: atom_id res chain seq x y z
N MET A 1 8.62 -4.53 -6.78
CA MET A 1 7.21 -4.59 -6.34
C MET A 1 6.32 -4.43 -7.56
N HIS A 2 5.49 -5.45 -7.81
CA HIS A 2 4.40 -5.40 -8.79
C HIS A 2 3.11 -5.05 -8.02
N TRP A 3 2.13 -4.40 -8.66
CA TRP A 3 0.88 -3.96 -8.00
C TRP A 3 0.11 -5.11 -7.34
N LYS A 4 0.19 -6.31 -7.92
CA LYS A 4 -0.34 -7.56 -7.32
C LYS A 4 0.18 -7.82 -5.91
N GLY A 5 1.44 -7.48 -5.64
CA GLY A 5 2.04 -7.64 -4.31
C GLY A 5 1.43 -6.69 -3.28
N LEU A 6 1.14 -5.44 -3.68
CA LEU A 6 0.36 -4.51 -2.86
C LEU A 6 -1.02 -5.12 -2.58
N TRP A 7 -1.73 -5.55 -3.63
CA TRP A 7 -3.08 -6.07 -3.44
C TRP A 7 -3.13 -7.24 -2.46
N VAL A 8 -2.25 -8.23 -2.61
CA VAL A 8 -2.17 -9.37 -1.68
C VAL A 8 -1.87 -8.93 -0.26
N LEU A 9 -0.92 -7.99 -0.08
CA LEU A 9 -0.54 -7.51 1.26
C LEU A 9 -1.73 -6.91 2.02
N PHE A 10 -2.45 -6.02 1.35
CA PHE A 10 -3.52 -5.25 1.96
C PHE A 10 -4.86 -6.01 1.95
N SER A 11 -5.01 -7.02 1.09
CA SER A 11 -6.21 -7.87 1.05
C SER A 11 -6.35 -8.76 2.30
N PHE A 12 -5.28 -8.99 3.06
CA PHE A 12 -5.37 -9.70 4.35
C PHE A 12 -6.11 -8.91 5.43
N HIS A 13 -6.20 -7.59 5.26
CA HIS A 13 -6.64 -6.70 6.31
C HIS A 13 -7.93 -5.94 6.01
N GLY A 14 -8.39 -5.95 4.76
CA GLY A 14 -9.64 -5.34 4.35
C GLY A 14 -9.95 -5.60 2.89
N ASN A 15 -11.17 -5.22 2.47
CA ASN A 15 -11.56 -5.36 1.07
C ASN A 15 -10.89 -4.28 0.21
N VAL A 16 -9.81 -4.66 -0.48
CA VAL A 16 -9.11 -3.82 -1.43
C VAL A 16 -9.87 -3.80 -2.76
N VAL A 17 -10.26 -2.61 -3.18
CA VAL A 17 -10.97 -2.36 -4.44
C VAL A 17 -9.98 -2.16 -5.58
N ASP A 18 -8.82 -1.55 -5.29
CA ASP A 18 -7.82 -1.25 -6.30
C ASP A 18 -6.42 -1.08 -5.70
N ALA A 19 -5.39 -1.41 -6.48
CA ALA A 19 -3.99 -1.20 -6.13
C ALA A 19 -3.22 -0.75 -7.37
N PHE A 20 -2.59 0.43 -7.29
CA PHE A 20 -1.94 1.07 -8.41
C PHE A 20 -0.53 1.53 -8.03
N ILE A 21 0.45 1.27 -8.91
CA ILE A 21 1.81 1.79 -8.78
C ILE A 21 2.09 2.67 -10.01
N PRO A 22 2.14 4.01 -9.85
CA PRO A 22 2.51 4.89 -10.95
C PRO A 22 3.93 4.62 -11.44
N THR A 23 4.14 4.85 -12.74
CA THR A 23 5.47 4.86 -13.37
C THR A 23 6.27 6.10 -12.97
N LYS A 24 5.59 7.19 -12.61
CA LYS A 24 6.18 8.43 -12.09
C LYS A 24 6.84 8.16 -10.73
N ARG A 25 8.00 8.79 -10.51
CA ARG A 25 8.72 8.78 -9.22
C ARG A 25 8.41 10.04 -8.42
N SER A 26 8.54 9.94 -7.10
CA SER A 26 8.49 11.12 -6.21
C SER A 26 9.67 12.05 -6.52
N ASN A 27 9.64 13.28 -6.02
CA ASN A 27 10.74 14.25 -6.16
C ASN A 27 12.06 13.71 -5.59
N GLU A 28 12.00 12.81 -4.59
CA GLU A 28 13.15 12.10 -4.03
C GLU A 28 13.57 10.85 -4.84
N GLY A 29 12.97 10.61 -6.01
CA GLY A 29 13.26 9.44 -6.85
C GLY A 29 12.70 8.10 -6.31
N LYS A 30 11.95 8.13 -5.21
CA LYS A 30 11.30 6.95 -4.61
C LYS A 30 10.05 6.55 -5.41
N ARG A 31 9.79 5.24 -5.49
CA ARG A 31 8.50 4.71 -5.98
C ARG A 31 7.48 4.77 -4.85
N PHE A 32 6.22 4.96 -5.21
CA PHE A 32 5.07 4.95 -4.30
C PHE A 32 3.95 4.13 -4.94
N GLY A 33 3.03 3.64 -4.12
CA GLY A 33 1.85 2.92 -4.55
C GLY A 33 0.62 3.42 -3.82
N PHE A 34 -0.54 3.27 -4.44
CA PHE A 34 -1.82 3.59 -3.86
C PHE A 34 -2.65 2.32 -3.70
N VAL A 35 -3.33 2.19 -2.58
CA VAL A 35 -4.29 1.13 -2.31
C VAL A 35 -5.61 1.79 -1.94
N ARG A 36 -6.69 1.33 -2.58
CA ARG A 36 -8.05 1.82 -2.33
C ARG A 36 -8.85 0.73 -1.64
N PHE A 37 -9.42 1.08 -0.49
CA PHE A 37 -10.33 0.21 0.26
C PHE A 37 -11.79 0.58 0.02
N THR A 38 -12.69 -0.37 0.27
CA THR A 38 -14.14 -0.08 0.24
C THR A 38 -14.58 0.76 1.43
N LYS A 39 -13.98 0.54 2.60
CA LYS A 39 -14.33 1.22 3.86
C LYS A 39 -13.18 2.09 4.34
N LEU A 40 -13.52 3.28 4.84
CA LEU A 40 -12.55 4.19 5.45
C LEU A 40 -11.91 3.58 6.71
N GLU A 41 -12.70 2.88 7.52
CA GLU A 41 -12.24 2.25 8.77
C GLU A 41 -11.14 1.22 8.52
N ASP A 42 -11.26 0.43 7.45
CA ASP A 42 -10.24 -0.54 7.06
C ASP A 42 -8.96 0.20 6.61
N ALA A 43 -9.08 1.28 5.85
CA ALA A 43 -7.93 2.10 5.46
C ALA A 43 -7.22 2.73 6.68
N GLN A 44 -7.97 3.28 7.64
CA GLN A 44 -7.40 3.89 8.84
C GLN A 44 -6.70 2.87 9.74
N ARG A 45 -7.31 1.69 9.92
CA ARG A 45 -6.72 0.60 10.69
C ARG A 45 -5.39 0.16 10.06
N GLU A 46 -5.34 0.09 8.74
CA GLU A 46 -4.14 -0.30 8.00
C GLU A 46 -3.03 0.73 8.07
N ILE A 47 -3.34 2.01 7.95
CA ILE A 47 -2.36 3.09 8.16
C ILE A 47 -1.74 2.96 9.55
N SER A 48 -2.56 2.77 10.59
CA SER A 48 -2.05 2.64 11.96
C SER A 48 -1.19 1.39 12.18
N ARG A 49 -1.42 0.31 11.43
CA ARG A 49 -0.69 -0.96 11.58
C ARG A 49 0.57 -1.02 10.74
N LEU A 50 0.53 -0.43 9.55
CA LEU A 50 1.59 -0.53 8.56
C LEU A 50 2.50 0.70 8.56
N ASP A 51 2.15 1.80 9.25
CA ASP A 51 3.07 2.92 9.42
C ASP A 51 4.34 2.46 10.15
N GLY A 52 5.47 2.59 9.46
CA GLY A 52 6.77 2.15 9.98
C GLY A 52 7.10 0.69 9.67
N PHE A 53 6.19 -0.06 9.05
CA PHE A 53 6.43 -1.46 8.72
C PHE A 53 7.46 -1.60 7.60
N VAL A 54 8.47 -2.43 7.82
CA VAL A 54 9.54 -2.68 6.86
C VAL A 54 9.40 -4.10 6.30
N MET A 55 9.08 -4.20 5.01
CA MET A 55 9.12 -5.48 4.28
C MET A 55 10.32 -5.51 3.35
N LEU A 56 11.09 -6.61 3.43
CA LEU A 56 12.22 -6.87 2.53
C LEU A 56 13.22 -5.68 2.48
N GLY A 57 13.43 -5.03 3.63
CA GLY A 57 14.33 -3.87 3.76
C GLY A 57 13.79 -2.56 3.18
N LYS A 58 12.49 -2.48 2.83
CA LYS A 58 11.83 -1.23 2.43
C LYS A 58 10.65 -0.91 3.34
N LYS A 59 10.62 0.34 3.85
CA LYS A 59 9.45 0.87 4.57
C LYS A 59 8.28 0.97 3.60
N ILE A 60 7.12 0.44 4.01
CA ILE A 60 5.85 0.54 3.29
C ILE A 60 5.10 1.79 3.77
#